data_AF-A0A849EAZ3-F1
#
_entry.id   AF-A0A849EAZ3-F1
#
_cell.length_a   1.000
_cell.length_b   1.000
_cell.length_c   1.000
_cell.angle_alpha   90.00
_cell.angle_beta   90.00
_cell.angle_gamma   90.00
#
_symmetry.space_group_name_H-M   'P 1'
#
loop_
_entity.id
_entity.type
_entity.pdbx_description
1 polymer ?
#
loop_
_entity_poly.entity_id
_entity_poly.type
_entity_poly.pdbx_seq_one_letter_code
_entity_poly.pdbx_strand_id
1 'polypeptide(L)'
;NRLFNTLGNIADDGRVGMLFPDFATGDLLLLTGRASIVWDGERLQGFEGAQRLVDVKVDEVVHARSALSLAGSLIEQSPKLSRTGVWQ
;
A
#
# COMPACT_ATOMS: atom_id res chain seq x y z
N ASN A 1 -9.25 4.80 -16.84
CA ASN A 1 -8.03 5.04 -16.06
C ASN A 1 -7.71 3.78 -15.24
N ARG A 2 -7.06 2.77 -15.85
CA ARG A 2 -6.85 1.44 -15.25
C ARG A 2 -5.45 1.35 -14.64
N LEU A 3 -5.17 1.96 -13.49
CA LEU A 3 -3.86 1.86 -12.78
C LEU A 3 -2.59 2.22 -13.58
N PHE A 4 -2.67 2.49 -14.89
CA PHE A 4 -1.55 2.80 -15.78
C PHE A 4 -0.81 4.05 -15.31
N ASN A 5 -1.53 5.02 -14.73
CA ASN A 5 -0.90 6.20 -14.17
C ASN A 5 -0.14 5.92 -12.87
N THR A 6 -0.41 4.84 -12.15
CA THR A 6 0.36 4.51 -10.93
C THR A 6 1.47 3.52 -11.24
N LEU A 7 1.14 2.38 -11.86
CA LEU A 7 2.14 1.36 -12.19
C LEU A 7 3.13 1.83 -13.25
N GLY A 8 2.65 2.61 -14.24
CA GLY A 8 3.52 3.25 -15.24
C GLY A 8 4.45 4.28 -14.60
N ASN A 9 3.95 5.12 -13.70
CA ASN A 9 4.81 6.06 -12.97
C ASN A 9 5.85 5.33 -12.13
N ILE A 10 5.49 4.25 -11.43
CA ILE A 10 6.46 3.45 -10.66
C ILE A 10 7.52 2.81 -11.58
N ALA A 11 7.11 2.34 -12.77
CA ALA A 11 8.03 1.76 -13.73
C ALA A 11 9.01 2.79 -14.32
N ASP A 12 8.58 4.04 -14.47
CA ASP A 12 9.40 5.14 -15.01
C ASP A 12 10.28 5.79 -13.93
N ASP A 13 9.66 6.18 -12.81
CA ASP A 13 10.27 6.85 -11.67
C ASP A 13 9.75 6.20 -10.39
N GLY A 14 10.45 5.16 -9.92
CA GLY A 14 10.02 4.34 -8.79
C GLY A 14 9.89 5.05 -7.44
N ARG A 15 9.95 6.38 -7.34
CA ARG A 15 9.69 7.08 -6.06
C ARG A 15 8.22 6.94 -5.67
N VAL A 16 7.96 6.59 -4.42
CA VAL A 16 6.61 6.45 -3.88
C VAL A 16 6.49 7.10 -2.50
N GLY A 17 5.28 7.58 -2.21
CA GLY A 17 4.84 7.99 -0.88
C GLY A 17 3.56 7.27 -0.52
N MET A 18 3.46 6.79 0.72
CA MET A 18 2.30 6.06 1.24
C MET A 18 1.86 6.65 2.57
N LEU A 19 0.55 6.78 2.77
CA LEU A 19 -0.06 7.27 4.00
C LEU A 19 -1.00 6.20 4.54
N PHE A 20 -0.82 5.84 5.81
CA PHE A 20 -1.69 4.93 6.54
C PHE A 20 -2.29 5.68 7.73
N PRO A 21 -3.54 6.14 7.61
CA PRO A 21 -4.25 6.78 8.72
C PRO A 21 -4.88 5.72 9.64
N ASP A 22 -4.74 5.93 10.95
CA ASP A 22 -5.58 5.29 11.96
C ASP A 22 -6.66 6.30 12.40
N PHE A 23 -7.89 6.08 11.91
CA PHE A 23 -9.02 6.96 12.20
C PHE A 23 -9.55 6.88 13.64
N ALA A 24 -9.17 5.83 14.39
CA ALA A 24 -9.60 5.66 15.78
C ALA A 24 -8.71 6.45 16.75
N THR A 25 -7.40 6.47 16.50
CA THR A 25 -6.41 7.19 17.34
C THR A 25 -6.04 8.57 16.80
N GLY A 26 -6.26 8.79 15.50
CA GLY A 26 -5.78 9.96 14.77
C GLY A 26 -4.30 9.88 14.38
N ASP A 27 -3.63 8.74 14.60
CA ASP A 27 -2.24 8.54 14.23
C ASP A 27 -2.08 8.43 12.71
N LEU A 28 -0.97 8.98 12.19
CA LEU A 28 -0.58 8.89 10.79
C LEU A 28 0.79 8.22 10.68
N LEU A 29 0.87 7.19 9.84
CA LEU A 29 2.14 6.64 9.38
C LEU A 29 2.38 7.06 7.93
N LEU A 30 3.44 7.83 7.70
CA LEU A 30 3.89 8.24 6.37
C LEU A 30 5.16 7.45 6.04
N LEU A 31 5.19 6.85 4.86
CA LEU A 31 6.35 6.18 4.31
C LEU A 31 6.74 6.84 3.00
N THR A 32 8.04 7.02 2.78
CA THR A 32 8.60 7.30 1.45
C THR A 32 9.60 6.22 1.08
N GLY A 33 9.74 5.96 -0.20
CA GLY A 33 10.68 4.96 -0.65
C GLY A 33 10.75 4.80 -2.16
N ARG A 34 11.32 3.67 -2.55
CA ARG A 34 11.51 3.25 -3.94
C ARG A 34 10.72 1.96 -4.18
N ALA A 35 9.85 1.98 -5.18
CA ALA A 35 9.05 0.85 -5.60
C ALA A 35 9.49 0.30 -6.96
N SER A 36 9.25 -0.99 -7.16
CA SER A 36 9.38 -1.67 -8.44
C SER A 36 8.18 -2.59 -8.66
N ILE A 37 7.93 -2.91 -9.93
CA ILE A 37 6.83 -3.80 -10.32
C ILE A 37 7.36 -5.19 -10.62
N VAL A 38 6.83 -6.21 -9.94
CA VAL A 38 7.02 -7.61 -10.31
C VAL A 38 5.93 -7.99 -11.31
N TRP A 39 6.34 -8.20 -12.55
CA TRP A 39 5.43 -8.46 -13.67
C TRP A 39 4.99 -9.93 -13.75
N ASP A 40 5.88 -10.85 -13.37
CA ASP A 40 5.69 -12.30 -13.39
C ASP A 40 6.65 -13.00 -12.40
N GLY A 41 6.61 -14.34 -12.37
CA GLY A 41 7.51 -15.17 -11.56
C GLY A 41 6.84 -15.86 -10.37
N GLU A 42 7.58 -16.76 -9.71
CA GLU A 42 7.09 -17.61 -8.62
C GLU A 42 6.51 -16.80 -7.46
N ARG A 43 7.14 -15.66 -7.13
CA ARG A 43 6.66 -14.78 -6.07
C ARG A 43 5.26 -14.23 -6.37
N LEU A 44 4.95 -13.89 -7.62
CA LEU A 44 3.59 -13.47 -8.01
C LEU A 44 2.60 -14.63 -7.94
N GLN A 45 3.02 -15.84 -8.34
CA GLN A 45 2.18 -17.04 -8.28
C GLN A 45 1.77 -17.43 -6.85
N GLY A 46 2.53 -17.01 -5.84
CA GLY A 46 2.18 -17.15 -4.43
C GLY A 46 0.98 -16.30 -3.97
N PHE A 47 0.50 -15.36 -4.78
CA PHE A 47 -0.61 -14.47 -4.44
C PHE A 47 -1.83 -14.70 -5.33
N GLU A 48 -2.83 -15.40 -4.80
CA GLU A 48 -4.03 -15.77 -5.56
C GLU A 48 -4.77 -14.55 -6.12
N GLY A 49 -4.92 -14.51 -7.45
CA GLY A 49 -5.61 -13.44 -8.16
C GLY A 49 -4.85 -12.11 -8.25
N ALA A 50 -3.61 -12.04 -7.75
CA ALA A 50 -2.74 -10.90 -8.00
C ALA A 50 -2.30 -10.89 -9.47
N GLN A 51 -2.41 -9.73 -10.12
CA GLN A 51 -1.91 -9.56 -11.48
C GLN A 51 -0.46 -9.09 -11.49
N ARG A 52 -0.07 -8.27 -10.51
CA ARG A 52 1.28 -7.68 -10.36
C ARG A 52 1.55 -7.51 -8.89
N LEU A 53 2.83 -7.51 -8.50
CA LEU A 53 3.24 -7.06 -7.17
C LEU A 53 3.92 -5.70 -7.29
N VAL A 54 3.71 -4.86 -6.27
CA VAL A 54 4.47 -3.63 -6.09
C VAL A 54 5.38 -3.87 -4.89
N ASP A 55 6.66 -4.02 -5.14
CA ASP A 55 7.66 -4.15 -4.09
C ASP A 55 8.13 -2.77 -3.69
N VAL A 56 8.03 -2.43 -2.40
CA VAL A 56 8.44 -1.13 -1.87
C VAL A 56 9.60 -1.32 -0.92
N LYS A 57 10.74 -0.71 -1.26
CA LYS A 57 11.84 -0.49 -0.33
C LYS A 57 11.62 0.86 0.36
N VAL A 58 11.36 0.82 1.66
CA VAL A 58 11.15 2.02 2.47
C VAL A 58 12.48 2.71 2.75
N ASP A 59 12.53 4.02 2.51
CA ASP A 59 13.69 4.86 2.79
C ASP A 59 13.48 5.67 4.09
N GLU A 60 12.28 6.24 4.28
CA GLU A 60 11.95 7.01 5.48
C GLU A 60 10.55 6.68 6.02
N VAL A 61 10.41 6.83 7.34
CA VAL A 61 9.18 6.59 8.09
C VAL A 61 8.94 7.76 9.03
N VAL A 62 7.77 8.36 8.96
CA VAL A 62 7.31 9.36 9.92
C VAL A 62 6.05 8.84 10.60
N HIS A 63 6.09 8.75 11.92
CA HIS A 63 4.93 8.45 12.73
C HIS A 63 4.49 9.72 13.48
N ALA A 64 3.40 10.32 13.01
CA ALA A 64 2.80 11.51 13.62
C ALA A 64 1.59 11.10 14.46
N ARG A 65 1.72 11.22 15.78
CA ARG A 65 0.67 10.81 16.73
C ARG A 65 -0.44 11.84 16.79
N SER A 66 -1.69 11.37 16.78
CA SER A 66 -2.91 12.19 16.90
C SER A 66 -2.91 13.42 15.98
N ALA A 67 -2.32 13.28 14.79
CA ALA A 67 -2.11 14.38 13.84
C ALA A 67 -3.31 14.57 12.89
N LEU A 68 -4.14 13.54 12.72
CA LEU A 68 -5.35 13.61 11.92
C LEU A 68 -6.49 14.22 12.75
N SER A 69 -7.04 15.35 12.31
CA SER A 69 -8.19 16.00 12.95
C SER A 69 -9.52 15.33 12.63
N LEU A 70 -9.54 14.40 11.68
CA LEU A 70 -10.71 13.64 11.26
C LEU A 70 -10.81 12.34 12.06
N ALA A 71 -11.93 12.15 12.75
CA ALA A 71 -12.28 10.90 13.42
C ALA A 71 -13.22 10.06 12.54
N GLY A 72 -13.06 8.74 12.57
CA GLY A 72 -13.93 7.80 11.88
C GLY A 72 -14.11 6.52 12.67
N SER A 73 -15.29 5.91 12.56
CA SER A 73 -15.54 4.57 13.06
C SER A 73 -15.50 3.57 11.91
N LEU A 74 -15.04 2.35 12.20
CA LEU A 74 -15.12 1.25 11.24
C LEU A 74 -16.61 0.92 11.02
N ILE A 75 -17.08 1.10 9.79
CA ILE A 75 -18.45 0.74 9.39
C ILE A 75 -18.48 -0.72 8.94
N GLU A 76 -17.62 -1.06 7.98
CA GLU A 76 -17.52 -2.41 7.44
C GLU A 76 -16.10 -2.69 6.95
N GLN A 77 -15.69 -3.95 7.01
CA GLN A 77 -14.45 -4.43 6.39
C GLN A 77 -14.67 -4.58 4.89
N SER A 78 -13.65 -4.23 4.09
CA SER A 78 -13.73 -4.43 2.65
C SER A 78 -13.94 -5.91 2.32
N PRO A 79 -14.90 -6.26 1.44
CA PRO A 79 -15.16 -7.65 1.05
C PRO A 79 -13.99 -8.28 0.28
N LYS A 80 -12.97 -7.49 -0.07
CA LYS A 80 -11.74 -7.97 -0.73
C LYS A 80 -10.64 -8.40 0.25
N LEU A 81 -10.77 -8.08 1.55
CA LEU A 81 -9.74 -8.41 2.55
C LEU A 81 -9.57 -9.92 2.76
N SER A 82 -10.64 -10.71 2.62
CA SER A 82 -10.53 -12.18 2.68
C SER A 82 -9.64 -12.77 1.59
N ARG A 83 -9.42 -12.01 0.51
CA ARG A 83 -8.56 -12.38 -0.63
C ARG A 83 -7.14 -11.82 -0.51
N THR A 84 -6.86 -11.00 0.50
CA THR A 84 -5.50 -10.61 0.84
C THR A 84 -4.98 -11.63 1.86
N GLY A 85 -4.01 -12.46 1.47
CA GLY A 85 -3.60 -13.65 2.22
C GLY A 85 -3.00 -13.35 3.60
N VAL A 86 -2.91 -14.38 4.43
CA VAL A 86 -2.06 -14.39 5.63
C VAL A 86 -0.65 -14.73 5.18
N TRP A 87 0.23 -13.73 5.22
CA TRP A 87 1.60 -13.75 4.72
C TRP A 87 2.43 -14.79 5.48
N GLN A 88 2.99 -15.77 4.77
CA GLN A 88 4.09 -16.61 5.25
C GLN A 88 5.39 -16.18 4.59
#